data_AF-A0A9Q4KH23-F1
#
_entry.id   AF-A0A9Q4KH23-F1
#
_cell.length_a   1.000
_cell.length_b   1.000
_cell.length_c   1.000
_cell.angle_alpha   90.00
_cell.angle_beta   90.00
_cell.angle_gamma   90.00
#
_symmetry.space_group_name_H-M   'P 1'
#
loop_
_entity.id
_entity.type
_entity.pdbx_description
1 polymer ?
#
loop_
_entity_poly.entity_id
_entity_poly.type
_entity_poly.pdbx_seq_one_letter_code
_entity_poly.pdbx_strand_id
1 'polypeptide(L)' 'MKSIDKVWVKINAKEIEIKNGTKLLEIIKDFKFDINRIAVEKNGEILSKNLWKDDLLSKNDNYEIVEFVGGG' A
#
# COMPACT_ATOMS: atom_id res chain seq x y z
N MET A 1 5.42 -6.85 27.87
CA MET A 1 4.85 -6.95 26.52
C MET A 1 5.20 -5.66 25.79
N LYS A 2 6.00 -5.68 24.72
CA LYS A 2 6.29 -4.45 23.97
C LYS A 2 5.01 -4.01 23.28
N SER A 3 4.58 -2.77 23.50
CA SER A 3 3.53 -2.14 22.72
C SER A 3 3.88 -2.28 21.24
N ILE A 4 2.93 -2.76 20.44
CA ILE A 4 3.08 -2.74 18.99
C ILE A 4 2.84 -1.29 18.59
N ASP A 5 3.90 -0.62 18.15
CA ASP A 5 3.77 0.72 17.58
C ASP A 5 2.89 0.61 16.33
N LYS A 6 1.83 1.41 16.30
CA LYS A 6 0.87 1.46 15.19
C LYS A 6 0.98 2.81 14.49
N VAL A 7 0.69 2.82 13.19
CA VAL A 7 0.65 4.03 12.37
C VAL A 7 -0.62 4.03 11.53
N TRP A 8 -1.11 5.23 11.22
CA TRP A 8 -2.25 5.44 10.34
C TRP A 8 -1.74 5.85 8.95
N VAL A 9 -2.26 5.18 7.93
CA VAL A 9 -1.93 5.39 6.52
C VAL A 9 -3.21 5.48 5.71
N LYS A 10 -3.18 6.21 4.59
CA LYS A 10 -4.33 6.34 3.70
C LYS A 10 -4.12 5.49 2.45
N ILE A 11 -5.10 4.65 2.12
CA ILE A 11 -5.09 3.75 0.95
C ILE A 11 -6.45 3.83 0.27
N ASN A 12 -6.48 4.18 -1.02
CA ASN A 12 -7.70 4.33 -1.81
C ASN A 12 -8.75 5.18 -1.08
N ALA A 13 -8.35 6.39 -0.68
CA ALA A 13 -9.10 7.32 0.15
C ALA A 13 -9.48 6.88 1.59
N LYS A 14 -9.14 5.66 2.04
CA LYS A 14 -9.49 5.15 3.37
C LYS A 14 -8.30 5.18 4.32
N GLU A 15 -8.50 5.71 5.53
CA GLU A 15 -7.51 5.59 6.60
C GLU A 15 -7.58 4.21 7.25
N ILE A 16 -6.43 3.55 7.38
CA ILE A 16 -6.29 2.25 8.04
C ILE A 16 -5.18 2.31 9.09
N GLU A 17 -5.39 1.58 10.18
CA GLU A 17 -4.39 1.40 11.23
C GLU A 17 -3.58 0.13 10.95
N ILE A 18 -2.26 0.27 10.86
CA ILE A 18 -1.32 -0.83 10.58
C ILE A 18 -0.23 -0.89 11.64
N LYS A 19 0.50 -2.01 11.68
CA LYS A 19 1.71 -2.11 12.50
C LYS A 19 2.80 -1.23 11.86
N ASN A 20 3.55 -0.53 12.71
CA ASN A 20 4.72 0.19 12.24
C ASN A 20 5.72 -0.78 11.60
N GLY A 21 6.26 -0.41 10.44
CA GLY A 21 7.16 -1.26 9.65
C GLY A 21 6.46 -2.27 8.73
N THR A 22 5.14 -2.24 8.60
CA THR A 22 4.43 -3.01 7.57
C THR A 22 4.85 -2.53 6.17
N LYS A 23 5.15 -3.48 5.28
CA LYS A 23 5.54 -3.22 3.89
C LYS A 23 4.33 -3.13 2.96
N LEU A 24 4.46 -2.37 1.87
CA LEU A 24 3.38 -2.20 0.89
C LEU A 24 2.90 -3.54 0.30
N LEU A 25 3.82 -4.43 -0.02
CA LEU A 25 3.47 -5.74 -0.56
C LEU A 25 2.62 -6.59 0.39
N GLU A 26 2.76 -6.42 1.71
CA GLU A 26 1.91 -7.12 2.70
C GLU A 26 0.47 -6.60 2.60
N ILE A 27 0.30 -5.28 2.55
CA ILE A 27 -1.03 -4.67 2.40
C ILE A 27 -1.69 -5.05 1.08
N ILE A 28 -0.96 -5.04 -0.03
CA ILE A 28 -1.47 -5.45 -1.34
C ILE A 28 -2.02 -6.90 -1.28
N LYS A 29 -1.29 -7.80 -0.60
CA LYS A 29 -1.71 -9.20 -0.41
C LYS A 29 -2.90 -9.33 0.54
N ASP A 30 -2.92 -8.58 1.64
CA ASP A 30 -4.01 -8.59 2.62
C ASP A 30 -5.33 -8.10 1.99
N PHE A 31 -5.24 -7.13 1.09
CA PHE A 31 -6.37 -6.61 0.32
C PHE A 31 -6.75 -7.50 -0.87
N LYS A 32 -6.01 -8.60 -1.09
CA LYS A 32 -6.23 -9.60 -2.15
C LYS A 32 -6.16 -9.05 -3.57
N PHE A 33 -5.40 -7.98 -3.78
CA PHE A 33 -5.13 -7.48 -5.13
C PHE A 33 -4.20 -8.44 -5.88
N ASP A 34 -4.47 -8.63 -7.17
CA ASP A 34 -3.52 -9.30 -8.06
C ASP A 34 -2.39 -8.34 -8.41
N ILE A 35 -1.18 -8.63 -7.93
CA ILE A 35 0.02 -7.82 -8.15
C ILE A 35 0.36 -7.61 -9.64
N ASN A 36 -0.17 -8.43 -10.54
CA ASN A 36 0.06 -8.31 -11.98
C ASN A 36 -1.00 -7.46 -12.67
N ARG A 37 -2.07 -7.11 -11.94
CA ARG A 37 -3.20 -6.35 -12.47
C ARG A 37 -3.36 -4.99 -11.81
N ILE A 38 -2.36 -4.50 -11.08
CA ILE A 38 -2.43 -3.20 -10.42
C ILE A 38 -1.30 -2.26 -10.82
N ALA A 39 -1.57 -0.96 -10.70
CA ALA A 39 -0.58 0.09 -10.55
C ALA A 39 -0.76 0.74 -9.17
N VAL A 40 0.36 1.25 -8.61
CA VAL A 40 0.36 1.92 -7.31
C VAL A 40 0.94 3.33 -7.47
N GLU A 41 0.23 4.31 -6.97
CA GLU A 41 0.71 5.66 -6.72
C GLU A 41 1.03 5.82 -5.22
N LYS A 42 2.08 6.56 -4.90
CA LYS A 42 2.43 7.02 -3.55
C LYS A 42 2.59 8.54 -3.59
N ASN A 43 1.77 9.26 -2.82
CA ASN A 43 1.86 10.71 -2.64
C ASN A 43 1.87 11.52 -3.95
N GLY A 44 1.09 11.13 -4.96
CA GLY A 44 1.03 11.82 -6.26
C GLY A 44 1.99 11.28 -7.32
N GLU A 45 2.86 10.31 -6.99
CA GLU A 45 3.83 9.76 -7.92
C GLU A 45 3.67 8.24 -8.09
N ILE A 46 3.83 7.74 -9.33
CA ILE A 46 3.75 6.30 -9.61
C ILE A 46 4.92 5.57 -8.95
N LEU A 47 4.62 4.64 -8.05
CA LEU A 47 5.60 3.83 -7.35
C LEU A 47 5.94 2.58 -8.17
N SER A 48 7.20 2.50 -8.59
CA SER A 48 7.70 1.36 -9.39
C SER A 48 7.52 0.02 -8.67
N LYS A 49 7.06 -1.02 -9.41
CA LYS A 49 6.74 -2.35 -8.86
C LYS A 49 7.90 -3.04 -8.13
N ASN A 50 9.13 -2.78 -8.54
CA ASN A 50 10.34 -3.32 -7.88
C ASN A 50 10.54 -2.78 -6.45
N LEU A 51 9.94 -1.62 -6.12
CA LEU A 51 10.05 -0.99 -4.80
C LEU A 51 9.00 -1.49 -3.81
N TRP A 52 7.89 -2.10 -4.26
CA TRP A 52 6.78 -2.48 -3.36
C TRP A 52 7.17 -3.44 -2.23
N LYS A 53 8.19 -4.26 -2.45
CA LYS A 53 8.71 -5.21 -1.45
C LYS A 53 9.52 -4.56 -0.33
N ASP A 54 10.03 -3.34 -0.57
CA ASP A 54 10.94 -2.64 0.33
C ASP A 54 10.34 -1.32 0.85
N ASP A 55 9.26 -0.85 0.24
CA ASP A 55 8.53 0.34 0.66
C ASP A 55 7.79 0.08 1.99
N LEU A 56 8.26 0.75 3.05
CA LEU A 56 7.66 0.73 4.38
C LEU A 56 6.60 1.82 4.48
N LEU A 57 5.39 1.43 4.87
CA LEU A 57 4.30 2.37 5.02
C LEU A 57 4.54 3.25 6.23
N SER A 58 4.49 4.55 6.01
CA SER A 58 4.72 5.55 7.03
C SER A 58 3.47 6.37 7.30
N LYS A 59 3.44 6.99 8.49
CA LYS A 59 2.38 7.93 8.84
C LYS A 59 2.29 9.04 7.76
N ASN A 60 1.06 9.36 7.37
CA ASN A 60 0.72 10.37 6.35
C ASN A 60 1.01 9.98 4.89
N ASP A 61 1.51 8.78 4.60
CA ASP A 61 1.56 8.33 3.21
C ASP A 61 0.12 8.14 2.68
N ASN A 62 -0.09 8.56 1.43
CA ASN A 62 -1.30 8.32 0.66
C ASN A 62 -0.99 7.41 -0.52
N TYR A 63 -1.61 6.23 -0.55
CA TYR A 63 -1.49 5.28 -1.65
C TYR A 63 -2.79 5.21 -2.44
N GLU A 64 -2.67 5.21 -3.76
CA GLU A 64 -3.77 4.89 -4.67
C GLU A 64 -3.39 3.63 -5.45
N ILE A 65 -4.16 2.57 -5.27
CA ILE A 65 -4.01 1.26 -5.91
C ILE A 65 -5.18 1.08 -6.86
N VAL A 66 -4.88 1.02 -8.15
CA VAL A 66 -5.88 0.87 -9.21
C VAL A 66 -5.68 -0.45 -9.94
N GLU A 67 -6.78 -1.16 -10.21
CA GLU A 67 -6.78 -2.40 -10.98
C GLU A 67 -7.00 -2.11 -12.48
N PHE A 68 -6.22 -2.77 -13.33
CA PHE A 68 -6.47 -2.82 -14.76
C PHE A 68 -7.75 -3.64 -15.02
N VAL A 69 -8.79 -2.96 -15.52
CA VAL A 69 -10.09 -3.58 -15.81
C VAL A 69 -10.11 -4.40 -17.10
N GLY A 70 -9.07 -4.33 -17.93
CA GLY A 70 -9.03 -4.96 -19.26
C GLY A 70 -9.97 -4.25 -20.23
N GLY A 71 -9.50 -4.00 -21.45
CA GLY A 71 -10.33 -3.39 -22.49
C GLY A 71 -10.38 -4.32 -23.69
N GLY A 72 -11.58 -4.85 -23.99
CA GLY A 72 -11.88 -5.64 -25.19
C GLY A 72 -11.51 -7.11 -25.08
#